data_AF-A0A091AWU0-F1
#
_entry.id   AF-A0A091AWU0-F1
#
_cell.length_a   1.000
_cell.length_b   1.000
_cell.length_c   1.000
_cell.angle_alpha   90.00
_cell.angle_beta   90.00
_cell.angle_gamma   90.00
#
_symmetry.space_group_name_H-M   'P 1'
#
loop_
_entity.id
_entity.type
_entity.pdbx_description
1 polymer ?
#
loop_
_entity_poly.entity_id
_entity_poly.type
_entity_poly.pdbx_seq_one_letter_code
_entity_poly.pdbx_strand_id
1 'polypeptide(L)'
;MGEHETYAVFLHSGALEALGEAIKPYLSDGPAGTHIQCTGVDTGGAFCEMKLTSKNSAGKDVELELMVPTAMIRLIVSITDGEGGFGFA
;
A
#
# COMPACT_ATOMS: atom_id res chain seq x y z
N MET A 1 -1.70 -13.34 -19.37
CA MET A 1 -1.06 -13.64 -18.09
C MET A 1 -0.88 -12.30 -17.43
N GLY A 2 -1.68 -12.03 -16.39
CA GLY A 2 -2.01 -10.68 -15.96
C GLY A 2 -0.77 -9.88 -15.57
N GLU A 3 -0.73 -8.65 -16.06
CA GLU A 3 0.16 -7.61 -15.53
C GLU A 3 -0.04 -7.60 -14.00
N HIS A 4 1.03 -7.83 -13.23
CA HIS A 4 0.96 -7.71 -11.79
C HIS A 4 0.90 -6.22 -11.45
N GLU A 5 -0.31 -5.68 -11.36
CA GLU A 5 -0.53 -4.31 -10.91
C GLU A 5 -0.27 -4.25 -9.40
N THR A 6 0.80 -3.56 -9.04
CA THR A 6 1.08 -3.22 -7.64
C THR A 6 0.90 -1.74 -7.45
N TYR A 7 0.58 -1.32 -6.23
CA TYR A 7 0.28 0.05 -5.91
C TYR A 7 1.16 0.52 -4.76
N ALA A 8 1.61 1.78 -4.83
CA ALA A 8 2.21 2.50 -3.72
C ALA A 8 1.26 3.60 -3.27
N VAL A 9 0.78 3.51 -2.03
CA VAL A 9 -0.17 4.44 -1.41
C VAL A 9 0.57 5.29 -0.38
N PHE A 10 0.61 6.60 -0.60
CA PHE A 10 1.25 7.55 0.30
C PHE A 10 0.20 8.23 1.16
N LEU A 11 0.47 8.33 2.46
CA LEU A 11 -0.37 9.04 3.42
C LEU A 11 0.12 10.46 3.66
N HIS A 12 -0.78 11.35 4.08
CA HIS A 12 -0.38 12.64 4.66
C HIS A 12 0.37 12.42 5.99
N SER A 13 1.27 13.34 6.37
CA SER A 13 2.01 13.25 7.65
C SER A 13 1.06 13.15 8.85
N GLY A 14 0.02 14.00 8.89
CA GLY A 14 -0.99 13.96 9.94
C GLY A 14 -1.77 12.64 10.02
N ALA A 15 -1.85 11.88 8.92
CA ALA A 15 -2.44 10.55 8.94
C ALA A 15 -1.51 9.51 9.57
N LEU A 16 -0.20 9.58 9.28
CA LEU A 16 0.79 8.72 9.94
C LEU A 16 0.81 8.97 11.46
N GLU A 17 0.69 10.24 11.87
CA GLU A 17 0.60 10.62 13.28
C GLU A 17 -0.69 10.11 13.93
N ALA A 18 -1.84 10.27 13.26
CA ALA A 18 -3.15 9.86 13.79
C ALA A 18 -3.33 8.34 13.88
N LEU A 19 -2.83 7.59 12.89
CA LEU A 19 -2.89 6.13 12.88
C LEU A 19 -1.85 5.49 13.82
N GLY A 20 -0.75 6.19 14.08
CA GLY A 20 0.24 5.83 15.09
C GLY A 20 0.87 4.46 14.85
N GLU A 21 0.97 3.65 15.90
CA GLU A 21 1.66 2.36 15.82
C GLU A 21 0.93 1.30 15.00
N ALA A 22 -0.37 1.45 14.78
CA ALA A 22 -1.18 0.47 14.07
C ALA A 22 -0.82 0.37 12.58
N ILE A 23 -0.36 1.47 11.96
CA ILE A 23 -0.04 1.49 10.53
C ILE A 23 1.38 1.02 10.22
N LYS A 24 2.30 1.12 11.19
CA LYS A 24 3.73 0.79 11.04
C LYS A 24 4.03 -0.56 10.36
N PRO A 25 3.38 -1.69 10.71
CA PRO A 25 3.71 -2.97 10.07
C PRO A 25 3.34 -3.06 8.59
N TYR A 26 2.57 -2.10 8.07
CA TYR A 26 2.16 -2.04 6.66
C TYR A 26 2.91 -0.99 5.85
N LEU A 27 3.84 -0.26 6.50
CA LEU A 27 4.68 0.74 5.83
C LEU A 27 5.92 0.08 5.23
N SER A 28 6.21 0.46 4.00
CA SER A 28 7.45 0.22 3.29
C SER A 28 8.20 1.55 3.14
N ASP A 29 9.50 1.53 3.35
CA ASP A 29 10.37 2.66 3.02
C ASP A 29 11.04 2.42 1.68
N GLY A 30 11.03 3.44 0.83
CA GLY A 30 11.73 3.46 -0.45
C GLY A 30 12.22 4.86 -0.79
N PRO A 31 12.95 5.06 -1.89
CA PRO A 31 13.51 6.36 -2.24
C PRO A 31 12.49 7.47 -2.48
N ALA A 32 11.25 7.11 -2.83
CA ALA A 32 10.13 8.05 -2.94
C ALA A 32 9.49 8.41 -1.58
N GLY A 33 9.97 7.81 -0.49
CA GLY A 33 9.47 7.96 0.87
C GLY A 33 8.65 6.77 1.35
N THR A 34 8.15 6.91 2.58
CA THR A 34 7.31 5.91 3.26
C THR A 34 5.94 5.79 2.60
N HIS A 35 5.55 4.57 2.25
CA HIS A 35 4.31 4.25 1.56
C HIS A 35 3.77 2.88 1.98
N ILE A 36 2.51 2.59 1.64
CA ILE A 36 1.92 1.26 1.78
C ILE A 36 1.97 0.59 0.40
N GLN A 37 2.52 -0.62 0.33
CA GLN A 37 2.53 -1.42 -0.89
C GLN A 37 1.38 -2.42 -0.88
N CYS A 38 0.55 -2.43 -1.93
CA CYS A 38 -0.61 -3.31 -2.05
C CYS A 38 -0.82 -3.82 -3.49
N THR A 39 -1.61 -4.88 -3.66
CA THR A 39 -1.92 -5.52 -4.95
C THR A 39 -3.30 -5.15 -5.49
N GLY A 40 -4.05 -4.34 -4.73
CA GLY A 40 -5.34 -3.82 -5.15
C GLY A 40 -5.69 -2.59 -4.33
N VAL A 41 -6.42 -1.67 -4.96
CA VAL A 41 -6.92 -0.42 -4.39
C VAL A 41 -8.36 -0.21 -4.84
N ASP A 42 -9.27 0.06 -3.91
CA ASP A 42 -10.62 0.58 -4.19
C ASP A 42 -10.80 1.91 -3.47
N THR A 43 -11.17 2.95 -4.21
CA THR A 43 -11.43 4.31 -3.69
C THR A 43 -12.90 4.74 -3.85
N GLY A 44 -13.81 3.80 -4.10
CA GLY A 44 -15.23 4.08 -4.35
C GLY A 44 -16.01 4.54 -3.11
N GLY A 45 -15.45 4.33 -1.91
CA GLY A 45 -16.10 4.64 -0.63
C GLY A 45 -15.43 5.76 0.19
N ALA A 46 -15.90 5.90 1.43
CA ALA A 46 -15.30 6.81 2.43
C ALA A 46 -13.91 6.33 2.91
N PHE A 47 -13.61 5.05 2.70
CA PHE A 47 -12.32 4.44 2.95
C PHE A 47 -11.72 3.99 1.62
N CYS A 48 -10.41 4.14 1.52
CA CYS A 48 -9.58 3.48 0.54
C CYS A 48 -9.29 2.06 1.04
N GLU A 49 -9.75 1.07 0.30
CA GLU A 49 -9.57 -0.35 0.62
C GLU A 49 -8.34 -0.85 -0.14
N MET A 50 -7.38 -1.44 0.58
CA MET A 50 -6.13 -1.94 0.03
C MET A 50 -5.98 -3.43 0.30
N LYS A 51 -5.61 -4.20 -0.71
CA LYS A 51 -5.33 -5.64 -0.57
C LYS A 51 -3.83 -5.86 -0.40
N LEU A 52 -3.43 -6.44 0.72
CA LEU A 52 -2.04 -6.73 1.05
C LEU A 52 -1.83 -8.23 1.16
N THR A 53 -0.70 -8.70 0.66
CA THR A 53 -0.25 -10.07 0.88
C THR A 53 0.81 -10.06 1.97
N SER A 54 0.58 -10.77 3.06
CA SER A 54 1.55 -10.95 4.15
C SER A 54 1.76 -12.43 4.44
N LYS A 55 2.81 -12.76 5.18
CA LYS A 55 3.05 -14.14 5.65
C LYS A 55 2.71 -14.23 7.13
N ASN A 56 1.93 -15.22 7.50
CA ASN A 56 1.65 -15.50 8.90
C ASN A 56 2.83 -16.20 9.60
N SER A 57 2.72 -16.45 10.89
CA SER A 57 3.76 -17.11 11.71
C SER A 57 4.14 -18.52 11.25
N ALA A 58 3.34 -19.15 10.38
CA ALA A 58 3.62 -20.46 9.78
C ALA A 58 4.22 -20.34 8.36
N GLY A 59 4.54 -19.13 7.90
CA GLY A 59 5.09 -18.87 6.56
C GLY A 59 4.07 -18.98 5.42
N LYS A 60 2.78 -19.13 5.74
CA LYS A 60 1.71 -19.21 4.75
C LYS A 60 1.27 -17.80 4.36
N ASP A 61 1.06 -17.58 3.07
CA ASP A 61 0.49 -16.34 2.56
C ASP A 61 -0.94 -16.15 3.10
N VAL A 62 -1.16 -14.96 3.64
CA VAL A 62 -2.44 -14.47 4.14
C VAL A 62 -2.71 -13.16 3.41
N GLU A 63 -3.87 -13.10 2.78
CA GLU A 63 -4.42 -11.86 2.25
C GLU A 63 -5.10 -11.10 3.39
N LEU A 64 -4.76 -9.84 3.55
CA LEU A 64 -5.41 -8.94 4.49
C LEU A 64 -5.89 -7.69 3.76
N GLU A 65 -6.98 -7.12 4.24
CA GLU A 65 -7.55 -5.90 3.71
C GLU A 65 -7.32 -4.77 4.71
N LEU A 66 -6.69 -3.69 4.24
CA LEU A 66 -6.41 -2.50 5.03
C LEU A 66 -7.32 -1.37 4.54
N MET A 67 -8.13 -0.82 5.44
CA MET A 67 -9.04 0.27 5.14
C MET A 67 -8.53 1.56 5.80
N VAL A 68 -8.24 2.58 4.99
CA VAL A 68 -7.77 3.89 5.48
C VAL A 68 -8.73 4.97 4.96
N PRO A 69 -9.16 5.95 5.77
CA PRO A 69 -10.02 7.03 5.27
C PRO A 69 -9.43 7.69 4.03
N THR A 70 -10.22 7.84 2.97
CA THR A 70 -9.71 8.35 1.67
C THR A 70 -9.08 9.74 1.82
N ALA A 71 -9.58 10.56 2.75
CA ALA A 71 -9.03 11.88 3.07
C ALA A 71 -7.62 11.86 3.68
N MET A 72 -7.14 10.71 4.16
CA MET A 72 -5.78 10.54 4.69
C MET A 72 -4.76 10.19 3.60
N ILE A 73 -5.23 9.80 2.40
CA ILE A 73 -4.39 9.44 1.28
C ILE A 73 -3.91 10.70 0.57
N ARG A 74 -2.60 10.81 0.38
CA ARG A 74 -1.94 11.91 -0.33
C ARG A 74 -1.78 11.61 -1.82
N LEU A 75 -1.43 10.38 -2.16
CA LEU A 75 -1.11 9.95 -3.52
C LEU A 75 -1.23 8.43 -3.65
N ILE A 76 -1.76 7.95 -4.78
CA ILE A 76 -1.77 6.54 -5.14
C ILE A 76 -1.04 6.40 -6.48
N VAL A 77 -0.05 5.51 -6.54
CA VAL A 77 0.72 5.22 -7.76
C VAL A 77 0.45 3.78 -8.17
N SER A 78 -0.07 3.57 -9.38
CA SER A 78 -0.11 2.23 -9.99
C SER A 78 1.23 1.93 -10.64
N ILE A 79 1.75 0.74 -10.37
CA ILE A 79 3.02 0.22 -10.86
C ILE A 79 2.67 -0.98 -11.73
N THR A 80 2.77 -0.78 -13.04
CA THR A 80 2.64 -1.85 -14.04
C THR A 80 4.04 -2.27 -14.47
N ASP A 81 4.34 -3.56 -14.33
CA ASP A 81 5.61 -4.12 -14.83
C ASP A 81 5.59 -4.18 -16.37
N GLY A 82 5.97 -3.08 -17.01
CA GLY A 82 6.17 -2.99 -18.46
C GLY A 82 7.63 -2.68 -18.76
N GLU A 83 8.46 -3.71 -19.03
CA GLU A 83 9.86 -3.65 -19.53
C GLU A 83 10.80 -2.56 -18.97
N GLY A 84 10.49 -2.02 -17.80
CA GLY A 84 11.18 -0.90 -17.18
C GLY A 84 10.80 -0.90 -15.72
N GLY A 85 11.36 -1.87 -14.98
CA GLY A 85 11.12 -2.03 -13.56
C GLY A 85 11.22 -0.67 -12.85
N PHE A 86 10.16 -0.27 -12.17
CA PHE A 86 10.18 0.90 -11.30
C PHE A 86 10.92 0.52 -10.01
N GLY A 87 12.22 0.32 -10.14
CA GLY A 87 13.15 0.18 -9.04
C GLY A 87 13.79 1.54 -8.81
N PHE A 88 13.40 2.23 -7.74
CA PHE A 88 14.28 3.25 -7.21
C PHE A 88 15.31 2.53 -6.36
N ALA A 89 16.45 2.22 -6.97
CA ALA A 89 17.70 1.92 -6.27
C ALA A 89 18.41 3.23 -5.92
#